data_AF-A0A9P1MI23-F1
#
_entry.id   AF-A0A9P1MI23-F1
#
_cell.length_a   1.000
_cell.length_b   1.000
_cell.length_c   1.000
_cell.angle_alpha   90.00
_cell.angle_beta   90.00
_cell.angle_gamma   90.00
#
_symmetry.space_group_name_H-M   'P 1'
#
loop_
_entity.id
_entity.type
_entity.pdbx_description
1 polymer ?
#
loop_
_entity_poly.entity_id
_entity_poly.type
_entity_poly.pdbx_seq_one_letter_code
_entity_poly.pdbx_strand_id
1 'polypeptide(L)'
;MTWHLINSNFSYFQGPALLWDPHAIRLYLKILQEASNWETLEAAAGAIQNLAACQFTPSVNVRSTVRVEKGLPVLVELIRLKEDYVVCAVATAMRNLALDARNRELIGKYALRDLVNKLPEPSKPRPQISDQTIGAILGILFEIVKDSAEYTKNLHEIKGTLKLRHLARSYPTYSQRICRHASQVLYIMWQHKELHDGFKRSGMKEADFYAGPARRGDSSTLARPISSQGRERPAQALLDETTSSGGYGALNETTQHSRAIPPQRFDHYQMSDDRSPVQRTEPLYASVRKGNASTTVDDSWV
;
A
#
# COMPACT_ATOMS: atom_id res chain seq x y z
N MET A 1 -10.34 56.23 -2.98
CA MET A 1 -9.46 55.42 -2.13
C MET A 1 -9.65 53.96 -2.52
N THR A 2 -8.56 53.39 -3.04
CA THR A 2 -8.41 52.09 -3.66
C THR A 2 -8.60 50.93 -2.69
N TRP A 3 -9.53 50.02 -3.00
CA TRP A 3 -9.67 48.70 -2.36
C TRP A 3 -8.63 47.70 -2.89
N HIS A 4 -7.35 48.01 -2.74
CA HIS A 4 -6.28 47.08 -3.05
C HIS A 4 -5.56 46.66 -1.77
N LEU A 5 -5.35 45.34 -1.66
CA LEU A 5 -4.44 44.62 -0.73
C LEU A 5 -5.08 43.81 0.40
N ILE A 6 -6.10 43.00 0.06
CA ILE A 6 -6.21 41.65 0.66
C ILE A 6 -6.39 40.65 -0.49
N ASN A 7 -5.36 40.53 -1.34
CA ASN A 7 -5.17 39.34 -2.16
C ASN A 7 -4.07 38.55 -1.44
N SER A 8 -4.43 37.56 -0.65
CA SER A 8 -4.52 36.18 -1.14
C SER A 8 -3.15 35.68 -1.60
N ASN A 9 -2.27 35.37 -0.64
CA ASN A 9 -1.18 34.40 -0.86
C ASN A 9 -1.75 32.98 -1.04
N PHE A 10 -2.80 32.84 -1.85
CA PHE A 10 -3.14 31.55 -2.45
C PHE A 10 -2.19 31.41 -3.63
N SER A 11 -1.07 30.75 -3.39
CA SER A 11 -0.39 30.05 -4.48
C SER A 11 -1.43 29.10 -5.06
N TYR A 12 -2.10 29.51 -6.15
CA TYR A 12 -3.03 28.65 -6.86
C TYR A 12 -2.20 27.47 -7.34
N PHE A 13 -2.34 26.33 -6.67
CA PHE A 13 -1.81 25.09 -7.19
C PHE A 13 -2.38 24.92 -8.61
N GLN A 14 -1.49 24.64 -9.56
CA GLN A 14 -1.87 24.40 -10.95
C GLN A 14 -1.35 23.03 -11.38
N GLY A 15 -2.05 22.42 -12.33
CA GLY A 15 -1.67 21.13 -12.87
C GLY A 15 -1.70 20.00 -11.82
N PRO A 16 -0.76 19.05 -11.86
CA PRO A 16 -0.80 17.84 -11.03
C PRO A 16 -0.81 18.09 -9.52
N ALA A 17 -0.31 19.25 -9.07
CA ALA A 17 -0.25 19.58 -7.64
C ALA A 17 -1.63 19.73 -6.99
N LEU A 18 -2.68 19.93 -7.80
CA LEU A 18 -4.07 19.94 -7.33
C LEU A 18 -4.50 18.60 -6.73
N LEU A 19 -3.87 17.48 -7.10
CA LEU A 19 -4.24 16.14 -6.61
C LEU A 19 -4.03 15.97 -5.10
N TRP A 20 -3.02 16.63 -4.53
CA TRP A 20 -2.70 16.56 -3.09
C TRP A 20 -2.93 17.89 -2.37
N ASP A 21 -3.67 18.81 -2.99
CA ASP A 21 -4.10 20.04 -2.34
C ASP A 21 -5.04 19.73 -1.15
N PRO A 22 -4.92 20.42 -0.01
CA PRO A 22 -5.80 20.18 1.14
C PRO A 22 -7.30 20.28 0.82
N HIS A 23 -7.71 21.12 -0.14
CA HIS A 23 -9.09 21.19 -0.60
C HIS A 23 -9.54 19.90 -1.28
N ALA A 24 -8.70 19.28 -2.12
CA ALA A 24 -9.01 17.98 -2.71
C ALA A 24 -9.19 16.90 -1.63
N ILE A 25 -8.34 16.91 -0.60
CA ILE A 25 -8.48 15.98 0.54
C ILE A 25 -9.81 16.20 1.28
N ARG A 26 -10.21 17.45 1.53
CA ARG A 26 -11.53 17.76 2.12
C ARG A 26 -12.68 17.25 1.26
N LEU A 27 -12.60 17.36 -0.07
CA LEU A 27 -13.62 16.84 -0.97
C LEU A 27 -13.73 15.32 -0.87
N TYR A 28 -12.60 14.58 -0.87
CA TYR A 28 -12.62 13.13 -0.67
C TYR A 28 -13.22 12.75 0.69
N LEU A 29 -12.88 13.46 1.76
CA LEU A 29 -13.47 13.21 3.08
C LEU A 29 -14.97 13.51 3.13
N LYS A 30 -15.42 14.57 2.45
CA LYS A 30 -16.84 14.90 2.33
C LYS A 30 -17.61 13.80 1.58
N ILE A 31 -17.04 13.28 0.49
CA ILE A 31 -17.60 12.12 -0.22
C ILE A 31 -17.70 10.92 0.72
N LEU A 32 -16.66 10.62 1.51
CA LEU A 32 -16.67 9.52 2.48
C LEU A 32 -17.71 9.68 3.60
N GLN A 33 -18.12 10.91 3.92
CA GLN A 33 -19.14 11.21 4.92
C GLN A 33 -20.56 11.13 4.36
N GLU A 34 -20.78 11.59 3.13
CA GLU A 34 -22.12 11.87 2.60
C GLU A 34 -22.59 10.89 1.53
N ALA A 35 -21.68 10.17 0.86
CA ALA A 35 -22.05 9.29 -0.24
C ALA A 35 -22.73 8.01 0.25
N SER A 36 -23.81 7.61 -0.42
CA SER A 36 -24.50 6.34 -0.22
C SER A 36 -24.12 5.27 -1.25
N ASN A 37 -23.40 5.66 -2.31
CA ASN A 37 -22.92 4.76 -3.35
C ASN A 37 -21.57 4.15 -2.91
N TRP A 38 -21.51 2.82 -2.85
CA TRP A 38 -20.37 2.08 -2.33
C TRP A 38 -19.13 2.18 -3.22
N GLU A 39 -19.30 2.21 -4.54
CA GLU A 39 -18.21 2.37 -5.52
C GLU A 39 -17.56 3.76 -5.38
N THR A 40 -18.37 4.76 -5.05
CA THR A 40 -17.91 6.13 -4.78
C THR A 40 -17.12 6.21 -3.47
N LEU A 41 -17.57 5.50 -2.43
CA LEU A 41 -16.84 5.39 -1.16
C LEU A 41 -15.49 4.65 -1.37
N GLU A 42 -15.49 3.54 -2.11
CA GLU A 42 -14.28 2.81 -2.48
C GLU A 42 -13.30 3.70 -3.24
N ALA A 43 -13.77 4.42 -4.26
CA ALA A 43 -12.93 5.31 -5.07
C ALA A 43 -12.32 6.44 -4.24
N ALA A 44 -13.10 7.08 -3.37
CA ALA A 44 -12.61 8.14 -2.48
C ALA A 44 -11.57 7.59 -1.48
N ALA A 45 -11.81 6.42 -0.90
CA ALA A 45 -10.86 5.76 -0.01
C ALA A 45 -9.57 5.37 -0.75
N GLY A 46 -9.67 4.85 -1.97
CA GLY A 46 -8.54 4.53 -2.85
C GLY A 46 -7.71 5.75 -3.24
N ALA A 47 -8.36 6.91 -3.47
CA ALA A 47 -7.65 8.16 -3.71
C ALA A 47 -6.81 8.56 -2.48
N ILE A 48 -7.40 8.54 -1.28
CA ILE A 48 -6.66 8.82 -0.03
C ILE A 48 -5.52 7.82 0.19
N GLN A 49 -5.77 6.54 -0.06
CA GLN A 49 -4.75 5.49 0.03
C GLN A 49 -3.53 5.83 -0.82
N ASN A 50 -3.72 6.13 -2.10
CA ASN A 50 -2.64 6.45 -3.04
C ASN A 50 -1.88 7.71 -2.62
N LEU A 51 -2.61 8.76 -2.26
CA LEU A 51 -2.03 10.03 -1.84
C LEU A 51 -1.23 9.90 -0.52
N ALA A 52 -1.58 8.97 0.35
CA ALA A 52 -0.92 8.75 1.65
C ALA A 52 0.25 7.74 1.61
N ALA A 53 0.55 7.11 0.46
CA ALA A 53 1.33 5.87 0.41
C ALA A 53 2.84 6.00 0.67
N CYS A 54 3.49 7.11 0.32
CA CYS A 54 4.95 7.18 0.32
C CYS A 54 5.54 8.21 1.31
N GLN A 55 6.87 8.19 1.44
CA GLN A 55 7.64 9.20 2.19
C GLN A 55 7.94 10.43 1.32
N PHE A 56 6.94 10.87 0.59
CA PHE A 56 6.95 12.11 -0.18
C PHE A 56 6.30 13.22 0.64
N THR A 57 6.82 14.45 0.58
CA THR A 57 6.35 15.57 1.42
C THR A 57 4.85 15.82 1.27
N PRO A 58 4.25 15.88 0.07
CA PRO A 58 2.81 15.87 -0.09
C PRO A 58 2.08 14.72 0.58
N SER A 59 2.58 13.48 0.51
CA SER A 59 1.95 12.35 1.22
C SER A 59 1.99 12.52 2.73
N VAL A 60 3.07 13.06 3.30
CA VAL A 60 3.16 13.43 4.72
C VAL A 60 2.10 14.48 5.06
N ASN A 61 1.95 15.49 4.19
CA ASN A 61 0.96 16.56 4.36
C ASN A 61 -0.46 16.00 4.26
N VAL A 62 -0.76 15.12 3.31
CA VAL A 62 -2.06 14.45 3.19
C VAL A 62 -2.42 13.68 4.45
N ARG A 63 -1.47 12.90 5.01
CA ARG A 63 -1.68 12.19 6.29
C ARG A 63 -2.01 13.17 7.43
N SER A 64 -1.36 14.32 7.46
CA SER A 64 -1.64 15.37 8.46
C SER A 64 -2.98 16.06 8.22
N THR A 65 -3.31 16.39 6.98
CA THR A 65 -4.57 17.03 6.59
C THR A 65 -5.76 16.14 6.93
N VAL A 66 -5.72 14.84 6.59
CA VAL A 66 -6.79 13.89 6.94
C VAL A 66 -7.10 13.90 8.44
N ARG A 67 -6.07 14.03 9.28
CA ARG A 67 -6.26 14.14 10.74
C ARG A 67 -6.88 15.46 11.16
N VAL A 68 -6.35 16.58 10.66
CA VAL A 68 -6.82 17.93 11.01
C VAL A 68 -8.29 18.11 10.59
N GLU A 69 -8.65 17.57 9.43
CA GLU A 69 -10.02 17.60 8.87
C GLU A 69 -10.94 16.53 9.49
N LYS A 70 -10.54 15.90 10.61
CA LYS A 70 -11.32 14.88 11.34
C LYS A 70 -11.76 13.70 10.45
N GLY A 71 -10.93 13.33 9.47
CA GLY A 71 -11.19 12.20 8.57
C GLY A 71 -11.01 10.83 9.22
N LEU A 72 -10.20 10.72 10.29
CA LEU A 72 -9.99 9.43 10.97
C LEU A 72 -11.28 8.84 11.56
N PRO A 73 -12.12 9.58 12.31
CA PRO A 73 -13.44 9.10 12.74
C PRO A 73 -14.32 8.56 11.60
N VAL A 74 -14.36 9.25 10.46
CA VAL A 74 -15.13 8.83 9.27
C VAL A 74 -14.65 7.47 8.78
N LEU A 75 -13.34 7.30 8.62
CA LEU A 75 -12.76 6.02 8.18
C LEU A 75 -13.04 4.90 9.18
N VAL A 76 -13.02 5.19 10.49
CA VAL A 76 -13.36 4.20 11.54
C VAL A 76 -14.83 3.77 11.46
N GLU A 77 -15.75 4.69 11.14
CA GLU A 77 -17.16 4.35 10.91
C GLU A 77 -17.31 3.44 9.68
N LEU A 78 -16.63 3.77 8.57
CA LEU A 78 -16.66 2.97 7.35
C LEU A 78 -16.07 1.56 7.53
N ILE A 79 -15.09 1.37 8.43
CA ILE A 79 -14.60 0.02 8.78
C ILE A 79 -15.73 -0.86 9.33
N ARG A 80 -16.80 -0.31 9.91
CA ARG A 80 -17.90 -1.11 10.48
C ARG A 80 -18.86 -1.66 9.42
N LEU A 81 -18.79 -1.17 8.18
CA LEU A 81 -19.63 -1.61 7.06
C LEU A 81 -19.53 -3.12 6.77
N LYS A 82 -20.50 -3.66 6.02
CA LYS A 82 -20.55 -5.09 5.66
C LYS A 82 -19.87 -5.35 4.31
N GLU A 83 -19.74 -4.31 3.50
CA GLU A 83 -19.25 -4.33 2.13
C GLU A 83 -17.73 -4.48 2.13
N ASP A 84 -17.26 -5.71 1.91
CA ASP A 84 -15.83 -6.08 2.05
C ASP A 84 -14.89 -5.23 1.20
N TYR A 85 -15.25 -4.91 -0.05
CA TYR A 85 -14.39 -4.12 -0.94
C TYR A 85 -14.22 -2.67 -0.46
N VAL A 86 -15.28 -2.06 0.09
CA VAL A 86 -15.20 -0.73 0.71
C VAL A 86 -14.33 -0.79 1.97
N VAL A 87 -14.57 -1.79 2.84
CA VAL A 87 -13.77 -1.99 4.05
C VAL A 87 -12.29 -2.23 3.71
N CYS A 88 -12.01 -2.97 2.63
CA CYS A 88 -10.65 -3.21 2.14
C CYS A 88 -9.96 -1.90 1.72
N ALA A 89 -10.63 -1.07 0.92
CA ALA A 89 -10.09 0.22 0.47
C ALA A 89 -9.82 1.15 1.68
N VAL A 90 -10.80 1.26 2.59
CA VAL A 90 -10.69 2.06 3.81
C VAL A 90 -9.58 1.56 4.72
N ALA A 91 -9.48 0.25 4.98
CA ALA A 91 -8.43 -0.33 5.80
C ALA A 91 -7.04 -0.09 5.18
N THR A 92 -6.93 -0.18 3.85
CA THR A 92 -5.64 0.07 3.19
C THR A 92 -5.25 1.55 3.25
N ALA A 93 -6.21 2.47 3.10
CA ALA A 93 -5.99 3.89 3.34
C ALA A 93 -5.55 4.14 4.79
N MET A 94 -6.24 3.58 5.78
CA MET A 94 -5.90 3.70 7.21
C MET A 94 -4.50 3.18 7.53
N ARG A 95 -4.06 2.08 6.90
CA ARG A 95 -2.70 1.56 7.05
C ARG A 95 -1.66 2.60 6.61
N ASN A 96 -1.87 3.24 5.46
CA ASN A 96 -0.96 4.29 4.97
C ASN A 96 -1.02 5.54 5.87
N LEU A 97 -2.22 5.90 6.37
CA LEU A 97 -2.37 7.01 7.31
C LEU A 97 -1.63 6.76 8.63
N ALA A 98 -1.56 5.51 9.11
CA ALA A 98 -0.86 5.09 10.32
C ALA A 98 0.69 5.15 10.21
N LEU A 99 1.24 5.45 9.03
CA LEU A 99 2.67 5.77 8.90
C LEU A 99 3.05 7.05 9.65
N ASP A 100 2.09 7.97 9.82
CA ASP A 100 2.24 9.12 10.71
C ASP A 100 1.96 8.71 12.16
N ALA A 101 2.91 9.00 13.07
CA ALA A 101 2.86 8.57 14.46
C ALA A 101 1.63 9.11 15.23
N ARG A 102 1.22 10.35 14.97
CA ARG A 102 0.03 10.95 15.60
C ARG A 102 -1.25 10.30 15.08
N ASN A 103 -1.30 9.96 13.79
CA ASN A 103 -2.43 9.19 13.24
C ASN A 103 -2.50 7.80 13.85
N ARG A 104 -1.36 7.12 13.92
CA ARG A 104 -1.25 5.79 14.51
C ARG A 104 -1.78 5.74 15.94
N GLU A 105 -1.43 6.73 16.76
CA GLU A 105 -1.95 6.85 18.13
C GLU A 105 -3.48 6.99 18.15
N LEU A 106 -4.03 7.90 17.34
CA LEU A 106 -5.49 8.09 17.26
C LEU A 106 -6.21 6.85 16.75
N ILE A 107 -5.67 6.18 15.72
CA ILE A 107 -6.23 4.93 15.19
C ILE A 107 -6.18 3.83 16.27
N GLY A 108 -5.07 3.70 17.00
CA GLY A 108 -4.95 2.77 18.12
C GLY A 108 -5.99 3.03 19.21
N LYS A 109 -6.24 4.30 19.54
CA LYS A 109 -7.21 4.69 20.56
C LYS A 109 -8.67 4.41 20.15
N TYR A 110 -9.04 4.71 18.91
CA TYR A 110 -10.45 4.72 18.50
C TYR A 110 -10.89 3.54 17.62
N ALA A 111 -9.96 2.89 16.91
CA ALA A 111 -10.29 1.86 15.91
C ALA A 111 -9.89 0.44 16.34
N LEU A 112 -8.99 0.28 17.32
CA LEU A 112 -8.38 -1.02 17.65
C LEU A 112 -9.41 -2.12 17.90
N ARG A 113 -10.48 -1.80 18.64
CA ARG A 113 -11.56 -2.76 18.92
C ARG A 113 -12.34 -3.15 17.66
N ASP A 114 -12.67 -2.19 16.82
CA ASP A 114 -13.40 -2.44 15.56
C ASP A 114 -12.56 -3.28 14.59
N LEU A 115 -11.26 -3.00 14.49
CA LEU A 115 -10.31 -3.77 13.69
C LEU A 115 -10.24 -5.24 14.15
N VAL A 116 -10.12 -5.48 15.47
CA VAL A 116 -10.10 -6.84 16.03
C VAL A 116 -11.43 -7.54 15.85
N ASN A 117 -12.56 -6.83 15.95
CA ASN A 117 -13.89 -7.40 15.73
C ASN A 117 -14.09 -7.88 14.28
N LYS A 118 -13.43 -7.24 13.31
CA LYS A 118 -13.46 -7.67 11.91
C LYS A 118 -12.60 -8.89 11.61
N LEU A 119 -11.61 -9.23 12.45
CA LEU A 119 -10.84 -10.45 12.26
C LEU A 119 -11.70 -11.71 12.48
N PRO A 120 -11.49 -12.77 11.68
CA PRO A 120 -12.21 -14.03 11.84
C PRO A 120 -12.09 -14.61 13.25
N GLU A 121 -13.18 -15.22 13.71
CA GLU A 121 -13.25 -15.85 15.03
C GLU A 121 -13.23 -17.38 14.92
N PRO A 122 -12.52 -18.09 15.81
CA PRO A 122 -12.45 -19.55 15.78
C PRO A 122 -13.82 -20.24 15.92
N SER A 123 -14.74 -19.58 16.64
CA SER A 123 -16.05 -20.12 17.03
C SER A 123 -17.18 -19.78 16.04
N LYS A 124 -16.88 -19.03 14.97
CA LYS A 124 -17.89 -18.63 13.98
C LYS A 124 -17.56 -19.22 12.61
N PRO A 125 -18.58 -19.52 11.78
CA PRO A 125 -18.37 -19.82 10.37
C PRO A 125 -17.53 -18.73 9.71
N ARG A 126 -16.76 -19.11 8.68
CA ARG A 126 -15.87 -18.18 7.96
C ARG A 126 -16.67 -16.93 7.53
N PRO A 127 -16.27 -15.73 7.98
CA PRO A 127 -16.88 -14.49 7.51
C PRO A 127 -16.69 -14.32 6.00
N GLN A 128 -17.62 -13.63 5.33
CA GLN A 128 -17.47 -13.18 3.93
C GLN A 128 -16.48 -12.01 3.82
N ILE A 129 -15.30 -12.16 4.44
CA ILE A 129 -14.21 -11.17 4.43
C ILE A 129 -13.07 -11.76 3.61
N SER A 130 -12.56 -10.99 2.65
CA SER A 130 -11.48 -11.43 1.79
C SER A 130 -10.14 -11.45 2.51
N ASP A 131 -9.21 -12.28 2.00
CA ASP A 131 -7.82 -12.28 2.47
C ASP A 131 -7.18 -10.89 2.34
N GLN A 132 -7.56 -10.11 1.32
CA GLN A 132 -7.05 -8.75 1.12
C GLN A 132 -7.44 -7.83 2.28
N THR A 133 -8.71 -7.84 2.69
CA THR A 133 -9.21 -7.08 3.84
C THR A 133 -8.52 -7.51 5.13
N ILE A 134 -8.40 -8.83 5.37
CA ILE A 134 -7.70 -9.35 6.54
C ILE A 134 -6.24 -8.88 6.55
N GLY A 135 -5.56 -8.92 5.40
CA GLY A 135 -4.18 -8.46 5.25
C GLY A 135 -4.02 -6.97 5.55
N ALA A 136 -4.96 -6.14 5.11
CA ALA A 136 -4.96 -4.70 5.40
C ALA A 136 -5.15 -4.45 6.91
N ILE A 137 -6.11 -5.12 7.56
CA ILE A 137 -6.34 -5.03 9.01
C ILE A 137 -5.10 -5.45 9.79
N LEU A 138 -4.49 -6.59 9.45
CA LEU A 138 -3.25 -7.06 10.08
C LEU A 138 -2.10 -6.05 9.91
N GLY A 139 -2.02 -5.37 8.77
CA GLY A 139 -1.06 -4.31 8.54
C GLY A 139 -1.28 -3.09 9.43
N ILE A 140 -2.53 -2.67 9.66
CA ILE A 140 -2.84 -1.60 10.61
C ILE A 140 -2.46 -2.04 12.03
N LEU A 141 -2.82 -3.26 12.43
CA LEU A 141 -2.49 -3.79 13.76
C LEU A 141 -0.98 -3.82 13.97
N PHE A 142 -0.21 -4.32 12.99
CA PHE A 142 1.26 -4.29 13.02
C PHE A 142 1.79 -2.87 13.26
N GLU A 143 1.30 -1.90 12.49
CA GLU A 143 1.71 -0.50 12.64
C GLU A 143 1.40 0.03 14.04
N ILE A 144 0.22 -0.26 14.61
CA ILE A 144 -0.16 0.18 15.96
C ILE A 144 0.74 -0.43 17.04
N VAL A 145 1.03 -1.73 16.96
CA VAL A 145 1.72 -2.44 18.06
C VAL A 145 3.24 -2.34 18.01
N LYS A 146 3.84 -2.10 16.83
CA LYS A 146 5.31 -2.22 16.68
C LYS A 146 6.12 -1.32 17.62
N ASP A 147 5.60 -0.13 17.91
CA ASP A 147 6.28 0.89 18.73
C ASP A 147 5.52 1.19 20.03
N SER A 148 4.55 0.35 20.43
CA SER A 148 3.71 0.63 21.61
C SER A 148 3.35 -0.63 22.40
N ALA A 149 3.94 -0.75 23.59
CA ALA A 149 3.58 -1.77 24.57
C ALA A 149 2.15 -1.56 25.11
N GLU A 150 1.69 -0.31 25.26
CA GLU A 150 0.33 -0.02 25.72
C GLU A 150 -0.72 -0.56 24.74
N TYR A 151 -0.60 -0.26 23.45
CA TYR A 151 -1.53 -0.79 22.46
C TYR A 151 -1.39 -2.31 22.27
N THR A 152 -0.20 -2.86 22.46
CA THR A 152 0.02 -4.30 22.48
C THR A 152 -0.75 -4.97 23.62
N LYS A 153 -0.70 -4.37 24.83
CA LYS A 153 -1.47 -4.82 25.99
C LYS A 153 -2.98 -4.71 25.73
N ASN A 154 -3.44 -3.57 25.22
CA ASN A 154 -4.86 -3.36 24.90
C ASN A 154 -5.35 -4.37 23.85
N LEU A 155 -4.55 -4.66 22.82
CA LEU A 155 -4.84 -5.68 21.80
C LEU A 155 -5.00 -7.07 22.43
N HIS A 156 -4.17 -7.40 23.42
CA HIS A 156 -4.27 -8.65 24.15
C HIS A 156 -5.56 -8.73 24.99
N GLU A 157 -5.88 -7.68 25.74
CA GLU A 157 -7.06 -7.60 26.61
C GLU A 157 -8.38 -7.74 25.85
N ILE A 158 -8.46 -7.21 24.62
CA ILE A 158 -9.63 -7.38 23.74
C ILE A 158 -9.64 -8.71 22.97
N LYS A 159 -8.89 -9.72 23.43
CA LYS A 159 -8.77 -11.07 22.84
C LYS A 159 -8.13 -11.09 21.45
N GLY A 160 -7.41 -10.04 21.05
CA GLY A 160 -6.73 -9.96 19.76
C GLY A 160 -5.66 -11.05 19.57
N THR A 161 -4.89 -11.35 20.62
CA THR A 161 -3.88 -12.44 20.59
C THR A 161 -4.51 -13.79 20.23
N LEU A 162 -5.71 -14.10 20.74
CA LEU A 162 -6.41 -15.35 20.44
C LEU A 162 -6.80 -15.44 18.96
N LYS A 163 -7.37 -14.35 18.41
CA LYS A 163 -7.74 -14.29 16.99
C LYS A 163 -6.52 -14.40 16.07
N LEU A 164 -5.43 -13.70 16.40
CA LEU A 164 -4.18 -13.75 15.64
C LEU A 164 -3.57 -15.16 15.63
N ARG A 165 -3.54 -15.84 16.79
CA ARG A 165 -3.04 -17.21 16.90
C ARG A 165 -3.83 -18.21 16.06
N HIS A 166 -5.15 -18.08 16.09
CA HIS A 166 -6.01 -18.89 15.24
C HIS A 166 -5.67 -18.65 13.78
N LEU A 167 -5.70 -17.39 13.33
CA LEU A 167 -5.44 -17.01 11.95
C LEU A 167 -4.06 -17.51 11.46
N ALA A 168 -3.02 -17.42 12.30
CA ALA A 168 -1.67 -17.87 11.97
C ALA A 168 -1.55 -19.40 11.75
N ARG A 169 -2.49 -20.19 12.28
CA ARG A 169 -2.56 -21.66 12.17
C ARG A 169 -3.68 -22.15 11.25
N SER A 170 -4.41 -21.25 10.61
CA SER A 170 -5.62 -21.59 9.83
C SER A 170 -5.35 -21.89 8.35
N TYR A 171 -4.12 -22.22 7.95
CA TYR A 171 -3.85 -22.76 6.61
C TYR A 171 -4.42 -24.19 6.49
N PRO A 172 -5.11 -24.57 5.39
CA PRO A 172 -5.30 -23.85 4.13
C PRO A 172 -6.57 -23.00 4.03
N THR A 173 -7.30 -22.76 5.13
CA THR A 173 -8.54 -21.96 5.13
C THR A 173 -8.28 -20.50 4.72
N TYR A 174 -7.17 -19.93 5.18
CA TYR A 174 -6.64 -18.63 4.72
C TYR A 174 -5.31 -18.85 4.01
N SER A 175 -4.95 -17.91 3.12
CA SER A 175 -3.68 -18.01 2.40
C SER A 175 -2.47 -18.01 3.34
N GLN A 176 -1.36 -18.58 2.86
CA GLN A 176 -0.08 -18.55 3.56
C GLN A 176 0.37 -17.14 3.91
N ARG A 177 0.07 -16.17 3.03
CA ARG A 177 0.38 -14.75 3.24
C ARG A 177 -0.30 -14.20 4.49
N ILE A 178 -1.59 -14.50 4.66
CA ILE A 178 -2.36 -14.06 5.84
C ILE A 178 -1.88 -14.74 7.11
N CYS A 179 -1.62 -16.04 7.06
CA CYS A 179 -1.06 -16.78 8.19
C CYS A 179 0.30 -16.17 8.62
N ARG A 180 1.16 -15.82 7.65
CA ARG A 180 2.46 -15.16 7.89
C ARG A 180 2.30 -13.76 8.46
N HIS A 181 1.40 -12.93 7.93
CA HIS A 181 1.12 -11.60 8.46
C HIS A 181 0.64 -11.66 9.92
N ALA A 182 -0.26 -12.59 10.26
CA ALA A 182 -0.71 -12.79 11.63
C ALA A 182 0.44 -13.20 12.56
N SER A 183 1.33 -14.08 12.06
CA SER A 183 2.56 -14.49 12.76
C SER A 183 3.49 -13.30 13.03
N GLN A 184 3.63 -12.37 12.07
CA GLN A 184 4.45 -11.17 12.23
C GLN A 184 3.89 -10.21 13.30
N VAL A 185 2.57 -10.04 13.36
CA VAL A 185 1.93 -9.27 14.44
C VAL A 185 2.20 -9.93 15.79
N LEU A 186 2.02 -11.24 15.91
CA LEU A 186 2.34 -11.96 17.15
C LEU A 186 3.81 -11.83 17.54
N TYR A 187 4.73 -11.98 16.58
CA TYR A 187 6.16 -11.85 16.83
C TYR A 187 6.51 -10.47 17.40
N ILE A 188 5.97 -9.38 16.81
CA ILE A 188 6.26 -8.02 17.29
C ILE A 188 5.63 -7.77 18.66
N MET A 189 4.44 -8.32 18.94
CA MET A 189 3.84 -8.27 20.28
C MET A 189 4.75 -8.91 21.33
N TRP A 190 5.44 -10.02 21.00
CA TRP A 190 6.38 -10.69 21.90
C TRP A 190 7.71 -9.93 22.08
N GLN A 191 8.05 -8.98 21.21
CA GLN A 191 9.26 -8.18 21.38
C GLN A 191 9.15 -7.17 22.53
N HIS A 192 7.92 -6.84 22.96
CA HIS A 192 7.65 -6.03 24.15
C HIS A 192 7.87 -6.86 25.42
N LYS A 193 9.13 -6.95 25.86
CA LYS A 193 9.58 -7.78 26.99
C LYS A 193 8.87 -7.45 28.30
N GLU A 194 8.50 -6.19 28.48
CA GLU A 194 7.75 -5.69 29.64
C GLU A 194 6.35 -6.32 29.76
N LEU A 195 5.80 -6.90 28.69
CA LEU A 195 4.48 -7.54 28.70
C LEU A 195 4.53 -9.04 28.96
N HIS A 196 5.72 -9.66 29.02
CA HIS A 196 5.86 -11.12 29.13
C HIS A 196 5.15 -11.69 30.36
N ASP A 197 5.27 -11.02 31.51
CA ASP A 197 4.60 -11.48 32.74
C ASP A 197 3.09 -11.29 32.68
N GLY A 198 2.60 -10.28 31.95
CA GLY A 198 1.18 -10.13 31.64
C GLY A 198 0.66 -11.28 30.78
N PHE A 199 1.39 -11.61 29.71
CA PHE A 199 1.05 -12.74 28.84
C PHE A 199 1.08 -14.07 29.57
N LYS A 200 2.09 -14.35 30.38
CA LYS A 200 2.17 -15.59 31.18
C LYS A 200 1.02 -15.71 32.18
N ARG A 201 0.62 -14.61 32.84
CA ARG A 201 -0.56 -14.60 33.73
C ARG A 201 -1.86 -14.89 33.00
N SER A 202 -1.95 -14.54 31.72
CA SER A 202 -3.09 -14.91 30.86
C SER A 202 -3.00 -16.34 30.27
N GLY A 203 -1.99 -17.12 30.66
CA GLY A 203 -1.76 -18.48 30.19
C GLY A 203 -1.06 -18.60 28.84
N MET A 204 -0.51 -17.50 28.29
CA MET A 204 0.23 -17.51 27.03
C MET A 204 1.70 -17.88 27.25
N LYS A 205 2.26 -18.67 26.34
CA LYS A 205 3.69 -19.03 26.31
C LYS A 205 4.38 -18.51 25.06
N GLU A 206 5.70 -18.50 25.07
CA GLU A 206 6.51 -18.05 23.94
C GLU A 206 6.08 -18.69 22.60
N ALA A 207 5.90 -20.02 22.59
CA ALA A 207 5.47 -20.78 21.41
C ALA A 207 4.13 -20.32 20.81
N ASP A 208 3.32 -19.57 21.56
CA ASP A 208 2.07 -18.98 21.06
C ASP A 208 2.30 -17.77 20.16
N PHE A 209 3.44 -17.09 20.30
CA PHE A 209 3.78 -15.90 19.53
C PHE A 209 4.69 -16.20 18.31
N TYR A 210 5.25 -17.40 18.25
CA TYR A 210 5.96 -17.94 17.08
C TYR A 210 5.10 -18.93 16.28
N ALA A 211 3.78 -18.85 16.43
CA ALA A 211 2.85 -19.70 15.70
C ALA A 211 2.82 -19.32 14.20
N GLY A 212 3.45 -20.09 13.32
CA GLY A 212 3.36 -19.96 11.86
C GLY A 212 4.71 -20.12 11.15
N PRO A 213 4.75 -20.12 9.79
CA PRO A 213 5.96 -20.42 9.01
C PRO A 213 7.05 -19.32 9.05
N ALA A 214 6.94 -18.33 9.94
CA ALA A 214 7.88 -17.22 10.02
C ALA A 214 9.18 -17.64 10.73
N ARG A 215 10.26 -17.85 9.96
CA ARG A 215 11.62 -17.90 10.50
C ARG A 215 12.13 -16.48 10.75
N ARG A 216 12.99 -16.32 11.76
CA ARG A 216 13.77 -15.10 12.02
C ARG A 216 14.54 -14.73 10.74
N GLY A 217 14.12 -13.71 9.99
CA GLY A 217 14.85 -13.25 8.80
C GLY A 217 14.01 -12.56 7.71
N ASP A 218 12.71 -12.81 7.62
CA ASP A 218 11.87 -12.18 6.60
C ASP A 218 11.50 -10.75 7.03
N SER A 219 12.31 -9.78 6.59
CA SER A 219 12.07 -8.35 6.76
C SER A 219 10.60 -7.99 6.48
N SER A 220 9.99 -7.33 7.47
CA SER A 220 8.56 -7.00 7.58
C SER A 220 7.89 -6.62 6.26
N THR A 221 7.23 -7.60 5.62
CA THR A 221 6.33 -7.36 4.47
C THR A 221 5.18 -6.42 4.86
N LEU A 222 4.84 -6.36 6.15
CA LEU A 222 3.86 -5.44 6.73
C LEU A 222 4.40 -4.01 6.99
N ALA A 223 5.71 -3.77 6.94
CA ALA A 223 6.26 -2.43 7.09
C ALA A 223 6.25 -1.62 5.78
N ARG A 224 6.03 -2.27 4.62
CA ARG A 224 6.02 -1.59 3.31
C ARG A 224 4.63 -1.04 2.97
N PRO A 225 4.48 0.24 2.59
CA PRO A 225 3.20 0.80 2.16
C PRO A 225 2.60 0.10 0.93
N ILE A 226 1.26 0.03 0.85
CA ILE A 226 0.55 -0.57 -0.31
C ILE A 226 0.21 0.55 -1.29
N SER A 227 1.08 0.78 -2.29
CA SER A 227 0.83 1.82 -3.31
C SER A 227 0.14 1.32 -4.58
N SER A 228 -0.02 0.00 -4.81
CA SER A 228 -0.73 -0.54 -5.98
C SER A 228 -0.70 -2.08 -6.01
N GLN A 229 -1.47 -2.77 -5.16
CA GLN A 229 -1.78 -4.18 -5.46
C GLN A 229 -3.04 -4.22 -6.33
N GLY A 230 -2.85 -4.05 -7.65
CA GLY A 230 -3.73 -4.72 -8.60
C GLY A 230 -3.58 -6.24 -8.41
N ARG A 231 -4.61 -7.03 -8.77
CA ARG A 231 -4.61 -8.50 -8.69
C ARG A 231 -3.22 -9.05 -9.01
N GLU A 232 -2.57 -9.65 -8.03
CA GLU A 232 -1.32 -10.37 -8.25
C GLU A 232 -1.60 -11.42 -9.33
N ARG A 233 -0.84 -11.39 -10.44
CA ARG A 233 -0.90 -12.48 -11.42
C ARG A 233 -0.61 -13.77 -10.64
N PRO A 234 -1.44 -14.82 -10.79
CA PRO A 234 -1.13 -16.11 -10.19
C PRO A 234 0.28 -16.50 -10.60
N ALA A 235 1.10 -16.91 -9.63
CA ALA A 235 2.37 -17.56 -9.89
C ALA A 235 2.11 -18.64 -10.95
N GLN A 236 2.68 -18.46 -12.14
CA GLN A 236 2.56 -19.42 -13.22
C GLN A 236 3.09 -20.76 -12.70
N ALA A 237 2.15 -21.68 -12.52
CA ALA A 237 2.44 -23.09 -12.39
C ALA A 237 3.23 -23.53 -13.64
N LEU A 238 4.32 -24.26 -13.39
CA LEU A 238 4.91 -25.29 -14.25
C LEU A 238 4.39 -25.33 -15.69
N LEU A 239 5.15 -24.73 -16.60
CA LEU A 239 5.20 -25.19 -17.98
C LEU A 239 6.68 -25.35 -18.34
N ASP A 240 7.07 -26.62 -18.44
CA ASP A 240 8.27 -27.06 -19.13
C ASP A 240 8.03 -26.81 -20.62
N GLU A 241 8.69 -25.81 -21.20
CA GLU A 241 8.83 -25.73 -22.66
C GLU A 241 10.14 -25.02 -23.01
N THR A 242 11.06 -25.85 -23.48
CA THR A 242 12.32 -25.52 -24.15
C THR A 242 12.07 -24.56 -25.31
N THR A 243 12.74 -23.40 -25.35
CA THR A 243 13.48 -22.86 -26.52
C THR A 243 13.93 -21.41 -26.29
N SER A 244 15.26 -21.23 -26.36
CA SER A 244 16.04 -20.06 -26.78
C SER A 244 15.37 -18.67 -26.81
N SER A 245 15.90 -17.71 -26.04
CA SER A 245 16.65 -16.56 -26.61
C SER A 245 16.99 -15.47 -25.57
N GLY A 246 18.24 -15.01 -25.62
CA GLY A 246 18.58 -13.60 -25.44
C GLY A 246 18.60 -13.03 -24.02
N GLY A 247 19.53 -13.50 -23.19
CA GLY A 247 19.90 -12.78 -21.97
C GLY A 247 20.69 -11.50 -22.29
N TYR A 248 20.16 -10.34 -21.90
CA TYR A 248 20.95 -9.12 -21.73
C TYR A 248 21.00 -8.78 -20.25
N GLY A 249 22.12 -9.16 -19.63
CA GLY A 249 22.47 -8.83 -18.25
C GLY A 249 22.93 -7.39 -18.10
N ALA A 250 22.56 -6.80 -16.97
CA ALA A 250 23.03 -5.52 -16.48
C ALA A 250 24.54 -5.55 -16.18
N LEU A 251 25.27 -4.54 -16.62
CA LEU A 251 26.67 -4.30 -16.26
C LEU A 251 26.72 -3.58 -14.90
N ASN A 252 27.37 -4.23 -13.92
CA ASN A 252 27.89 -3.59 -12.71
C ASN A 252 29.37 -3.27 -12.91
N GLU A 253 29.77 -2.04 -12.60
CA GLU A 253 31.17 -1.61 -12.47
C GLU A 253 31.81 -2.22 -11.22
N THR A 254 32.96 -2.87 -11.36
CA THR A 254 33.97 -2.95 -10.29
C THR A 254 35.37 -3.09 -10.86
N THR A 255 36.27 -2.30 -10.29
CA THR A 255 37.69 -2.10 -10.56
C THR A 255 38.57 -3.33 -10.23
N GLN A 256 39.62 -3.61 -11.03
CA GLN A 256 41.05 -3.76 -10.65
C GLN A 256 41.90 -4.73 -11.50
N HIS A 257 43.00 -4.19 -12.06
CA HIS A 257 44.39 -4.69 -12.16
C HIS A 257 44.85 -5.73 -13.24
N SER A 258 45.68 -5.19 -14.16
CA SER A 258 47.04 -5.64 -14.57
C SER A 258 47.27 -6.84 -15.52
N ARG A 259 47.76 -6.58 -16.76
CA ARG A 259 49.13 -6.92 -17.28
C ARG A 259 49.31 -6.64 -18.81
N ALA A 260 50.58 -6.59 -19.23
CA ALA A 260 51.17 -5.96 -20.43
C ALA A 260 51.15 -6.75 -21.78
N ILE A 261 50.84 -6.05 -22.91
CA ILE A 261 51.57 -5.75 -24.21
C ILE A 261 52.64 -6.78 -24.74
N PRO A 262 52.95 -6.98 -26.08
CA PRO A 262 52.21 -7.12 -27.39
C PRO A 262 52.90 -8.20 -28.33
N PRO A 263 53.10 -8.12 -29.70
CA PRO A 263 52.48 -7.39 -30.86
C PRO A 263 52.20 -8.23 -32.15
N GLN A 264 51.78 -7.53 -33.25
CA GLN A 264 51.88 -7.82 -34.73
C GLN A 264 50.60 -8.36 -35.42
N ARG A 265 50.17 -7.98 -36.65
CA ARG A 265 50.43 -6.90 -37.66
C ARG A 265 49.40 -7.09 -38.82
N PHE A 266 49.09 -6.01 -39.55
CA PHE A 266 48.37 -5.91 -40.87
C PHE A 266 46.84 -6.23 -40.86
N ASP A 267 45.93 -5.56 -41.57
CA ASP A 267 46.03 -4.78 -42.81
C ASP A 267 44.90 -3.73 -42.98
N HIS A 268 45.15 -2.80 -43.90
CA HIS A 268 44.32 -1.72 -44.42
C HIS A 268 42.96 -2.15 -45.02
N TYR A 269 41.90 -1.34 -44.86
CA TYR A 269 41.01 -0.88 -45.95
C TYR A 269 40.22 0.37 -45.50
N GLN A 270 40.39 1.47 -46.25
CA GLN A 270 39.56 2.68 -46.22
C GLN A 270 38.22 2.42 -46.93
N MET A 271 37.11 2.98 -46.44
CA MET A 271 36.14 3.69 -47.27
C MET A 271 35.11 4.49 -46.44
N SER A 272 35.05 5.78 -46.76
CA SER A 272 33.85 6.60 -46.96
C SER A 272 33.03 7.09 -45.76
N ASP A 273 33.11 8.41 -45.62
CA ASP A 273 32.28 9.35 -44.87
C ASP A 273 30.85 9.38 -45.45
N ASP A 274 29.82 9.23 -44.60
CA ASP A 274 28.52 9.86 -44.85
C ASP A 274 27.79 10.19 -43.55
N ARG A 275 27.53 11.48 -43.36
CA ARG A 275 26.81 12.06 -42.21
C ARG A 275 25.33 12.11 -42.54
N SER A 276 24.50 11.52 -41.69
CA SER A 276 23.06 11.83 -41.62
C SER A 276 22.57 11.84 -40.16
N PRO A 277 21.69 12.77 -39.78
CA PRO A 277 21.41 13.08 -38.38
C PRO A 277 20.44 12.11 -37.71
N VAL A 278 20.70 11.84 -36.43
CA VAL A 278 19.93 10.98 -35.52
C VAL A 278 18.50 11.50 -35.32
N GLN A 279 17.52 10.74 -35.79
CA GLN A 279 16.10 10.91 -35.47
C GLN A 279 15.86 10.49 -34.01
N ARG A 280 15.47 11.45 -33.15
CA ARG A 280 14.98 11.18 -31.80
C ARG A 280 13.61 10.49 -31.91
N THR A 281 13.52 9.25 -31.45
CA THR A 281 12.26 8.53 -31.28
C THR A 281 11.49 9.07 -30.09
N GLU A 282 10.27 9.55 -30.32
CA GLU A 282 9.30 9.88 -29.27
C GLU A 282 8.77 8.59 -28.61
N PRO A 283 8.52 8.58 -27.28
CA PRO A 283 7.96 7.43 -26.59
C PRO A 283 6.47 7.20 -26.94
N LEU A 284 6.14 5.92 -27.13
CA LEU A 284 4.90 5.31 -27.68
C LEU A 284 3.55 5.63 -26.99
N TYR A 285 3.47 6.59 -26.06
CA TYR A 285 2.19 6.92 -25.38
C TYR A 285 1.60 8.28 -25.77
N ALA A 286 2.27 9.07 -26.61
CA ALA A 286 1.77 10.38 -27.05
C ALA A 286 1.48 10.39 -28.55
N SER A 287 0.31 9.90 -28.98
CA SER A 287 -0.25 10.24 -30.29
C SER A 287 -1.77 10.23 -30.26
N VAL A 288 -2.37 11.36 -29.90
CA VAL A 288 -3.79 11.63 -30.12
C VAL A 288 -3.96 12.03 -31.58
N ARG A 289 -4.50 11.13 -32.41
CA ARG A 289 -4.86 11.43 -33.81
C ARG A 289 -5.96 12.49 -33.84
N LYS A 290 -5.61 13.73 -34.22
CA LYS A 290 -6.58 14.71 -34.72
C LYS A 290 -6.94 14.34 -36.16
N GLY A 291 -8.10 13.70 -36.35
CA GLY A 291 -8.70 13.55 -37.67
C GLY A 291 -9.54 14.78 -38.01
N ASN A 292 -9.15 15.52 -39.04
CA ASN A 292 -10.04 16.45 -39.75
C ASN A 292 -10.85 15.65 -40.76
N ALA A 293 -12.18 15.63 -40.63
CA ALA A 293 -13.08 15.41 -41.76
C ALA A 293 -14.45 16.06 -41.48
N SER A 294 -14.89 16.82 -42.47
CA SER A 294 -16.08 17.65 -42.55
C SER A 294 -17.40 16.86 -42.64
N THR A 295 -18.43 17.36 -41.94
CA THR A 295 -19.88 17.35 -42.24
C THR A 295 -20.45 16.27 -43.16
N THR A 296 -21.36 15.44 -42.63
CA THR A 296 -22.77 15.36 -43.04
C THR A 296 -23.60 14.73 -41.91
N VAL A 297 -24.73 15.35 -41.61
CA VAL A 297 -25.75 14.96 -40.63
C VAL A 297 -26.58 13.81 -41.22
N ASP A 298 -26.86 12.76 -40.44
CA ASP A 298 -28.11 12.01 -40.59
C ASP A 298 -28.54 11.39 -39.25
N ASP A 299 -29.79 11.67 -38.88
CA ASP A 299 -30.48 11.27 -37.65
C ASP A 299 -31.22 9.95 -37.90
N SER A 300 -30.97 8.91 -37.11
CA SER A 300 -32.00 7.90 -36.81
C SER A 300 -31.67 7.10 -35.56
N TRP A 301 -32.53 7.23 -34.55
CA TRP A 301 -32.58 6.38 -33.36
C TRP A 301 -33.70 5.35 -33.55
N VAL A 302 -33.34 4.08 -33.60
CA VAL A 302 -34.17 2.91 -33.24
C VAL A 302 -33.33 2.02 -32.34
#